data_AF-A0A518FYV0-F1
#
_entry.id   AF-A0A518FYV0-F1
#
_cell.length_a   1.000
_cell.length_b   1.000
_cell.length_c   1.000
_cell.angle_alpha   90.00
_cell.angle_beta   90.00
_cell.angle_gamma   90.00
#
_symmetry.space_group_name_H-M   'P 1'
#
loop_
_entity.id
_entity.type
_entity.pdbx_description
1 polymer ?
#
loop_
_entity_poly.entity_id
_entity_poly.type
_entity_poly.pdbx_seq_one_letter_code
_entity_poly.pdbx_strand_id
1 'polypeptide(L)'
;MGLLLLHPDLYFRDCQHCLKYIYDEETAELQKFHGEPCKRVVPAPCCNPKHPKFPGSCPKGTAEKPKVLSSKNAKTYQHWKECKAVGQFPDDDIVRQNAAIIQEIVDSVAEHKQLEMMSMMMMGKTMG
;
A
#
# COMPACT_ATOMS: atom_id res chain seq x y z
N MET A 1 -1.70 -2.42 7.77
CA MET A 1 -2.01 -1.00 7.50
C MET A 1 -0.91 -0.29 6.73
N GLY A 2 0.38 -0.56 6.96
CA GLY A 2 1.47 0.08 6.20
C GLY A 2 1.29 0.07 4.67
N LEU A 3 0.78 -1.03 4.08
CA LEU A 3 0.46 -1.09 2.65
C LEU A 3 -0.55 -0.01 2.20
N LEU A 4 -1.60 0.25 2.97
CA LEU A 4 -2.59 1.28 2.67
C LEU A 4 -1.96 2.68 2.67
N LEU A 5 -1.00 2.92 3.55
CA LEU A 5 -0.36 4.24 3.74
C LEU A 5 0.78 4.50 2.74
N LEU A 6 1.51 3.45 2.35
CA LEU A 6 2.65 3.51 1.42
C LEU A 6 2.23 3.35 -0.04
N HIS A 7 1.27 2.46 -0.33
CA HIS A 7 0.84 2.11 -1.68
C HIS A 7 -0.69 2.00 -1.76
N PRO A 8 -1.43 3.12 -1.61
CA PRO A 8 -2.88 3.12 -1.58
C PRO A 8 -3.51 2.49 -2.83
N ASP A 9 -2.98 2.80 -4.02
CA ASP A 9 -3.53 2.26 -5.28
C ASP A 9 -3.40 0.74 -5.36
N LEU A 10 -2.25 0.21 -4.91
CA LEU A 10 -2.05 -1.23 -4.81
C LEU A 10 -2.93 -1.86 -3.72
N TYR A 11 -3.13 -1.17 -2.60
CA TYR A 11 -3.99 -1.64 -1.51
C TYR A 11 -5.42 -1.88 -1.96
N PHE A 12 -5.99 -1.02 -2.81
CA PHE A 12 -7.36 -1.19 -3.32
C PHE A 12 -7.46 -2.09 -4.55
N ARG A 13 -6.37 -2.30 -5.30
CA ARG A 13 -6.35 -3.17 -6.48
C ARG A 13 -6.73 -4.62 -6.15
N ASP A 14 -7.71 -5.19 -6.85
CA ASP A 14 -8.05 -6.60 -6.72
C ASP A 14 -6.93 -7.50 -7.29
N CYS A 15 -6.44 -8.44 -6.50
CA CYS A 15 -5.42 -9.38 -6.93
C CYS A 15 -5.92 -10.28 -8.07
N GLN A 16 -7.19 -10.70 -8.07
CA GLN A 16 -7.75 -11.55 -9.13
C GLN A 16 -7.84 -10.78 -10.45
N HIS A 17 -8.20 -9.50 -10.39
CA HIS A 17 -8.16 -8.63 -11.56
C HIS A 17 -6.72 -8.38 -12.04
N CYS A 18 -5.79 -8.15 -11.11
CA CYS A 18 -4.36 -7.98 -11.40
C CYS A 18 -3.74 -9.21 -12.06
N LEU A 19 -4.18 -10.44 -11.73
CA LEU A 19 -3.74 -11.66 -12.40
C LEU A 19 -4.14 -11.69 -13.88
N LYS A 20 -5.25 -11.05 -14.25
CA LYS A 20 -5.83 -11.09 -15.60
C LYS A 20 -5.34 -9.95 -16.48
N TYR A 21 -5.16 -8.75 -15.93
CA TYR A 21 -4.93 -7.54 -16.70
C TYR A 21 -3.66 -6.78 -16.33
N ILE A 22 -3.12 -6.04 -17.28
CA ILE A 22 -1.91 -5.24 -17.12
C ILE A 22 -2.28 -3.91 -16.46
N TYR A 23 -1.56 -3.62 -15.39
CA TYR A 23 -1.55 -2.30 -14.77
C TYR A 23 -0.21 -1.65 -15.05
N ASP A 24 -0.24 -0.35 -15.28
CA ASP A 24 0.96 0.48 -15.22
C ASP A 24 1.50 0.48 -13.77
N GLU A 25 2.81 0.30 -13.60
CA GLU A 25 3.43 0.23 -12.28
C GLU A 25 3.79 1.61 -11.72
N GLU A 26 3.88 2.64 -12.56
CA GLU A 26 4.15 4.01 -12.18
C GLU A 26 2.85 4.77 -11.87
N THR A 27 1.86 4.66 -12.76
CA THR A 27 0.57 5.38 -12.59
C THR A 27 -0.46 4.58 -11.82
N ALA A 28 -0.21 3.29 -11.62
CA ALA A 28 -1.15 2.33 -11.03
C ALA A 28 -2.45 2.12 -11.82
N GLU A 29 -2.59 2.69 -13.01
CA GLU A 29 -3.79 2.63 -13.86
C GLU A 29 -3.88 1.32 -14.66
N LEU A 30 -5.11 0.94 -15.01
CA LEU A 30 -5.37 -0.21 -15.88
C LEU A 30 -5.03 0.16 -17.32
N GLN A 31 -4.10 -0.57 -17.93
CA GLN A 31 -3.78 -0.36 -19.35
C GLN A 31 -4.96 -0.80 -20.22
N LYS A 32 -5.32 0.06 -21.19
CA LYS A 32 -6.43 -0.18 -22.11
C LYS A 32 -5.98 -0.04 -23.56
N PHE A 33 -6.53 -0.88 -24.42
CA PHE A 33 -6.40 -0.77 -25.88
C PHE A 33 -7.80 -0.70 -26.47
N HIS A 34 -8.10 0.36 -27.22
CA HIS A 34 -9.44 0.63 -27.76
C HIS A 34 -10.54 0.63 -26.67
N GLY A 35 -10.21 1.12 -25.48
CA GLY A 35 -11.13 1.17 -24.33
C GLY A 35 -11.21 -0.11 -23.50
N GLU A 36 -10.69 -1.23 -24.01
CA GLU A 36 -10.74 -2.53 -23.35
C GLU A 36 -9.50 -2.83 -22.51
N PRO A 37 -9.63 -3.45 -21.32
CA PRO A 37 -8.49 -3.85 -20.50
C PRO A 37 -7.53 -4.79 -21.21
N CYS A 38 -6.24 -4.41 -21.24
CA CYS A 38 -5.19 -5.25 -21.81
C CYS A 38 -4.95 -6.48 -20.93
N LYS A 39 -5.16 -7.68 -21.49
CA LYS A 39 -4.85 -8.94 -20.81
C LYS A 39 -3.34 -9.12 -20.66
N ARG A 40 -2.94 -9.75 -19.56
CA ARG A 40 -1.55 -10.11 -19.34
C ARG A 40 -1.09 -11.17 -20.34
N VAL A 41 0.05 -10.91 -20.96
CA VAL A 41 0.84 -11.90 -21.73
C VAL A 41 2.11 -12.33 -20.99
N VAL A 42 2.41 -11.67 -19.87
CA VAL A 42 3.49 -12.00 -18.94
C VAL A 42 2.90 -12.25 -17.54
N PRO A 43 3.53 -13.09 -16.69
CA PRO A 43 3.01 -13.36 -15.36
C PRO A 43 2.85 -12.06 -14.54
N ALA A 44 1.81 -12.01 -13.70
CA ALA A 44 1.63 -10.90 -12.76
C ALA A 44 2.86 -10.75 -11.83
N PRO A 45 3.14 -9.54 -11.30
CA PRO A 45 4.32 -9.32 -10.48
C PRO A 45 4.47 -10.33 -9.35
N CYS A 46 3.38 -10.63 -8.62
CA CYS A 46 3.34 -11.61 -7.53
C CYS A 46 3.67 -13.07 -7.96
N CYS A 47 3.66 -13.36 -9.26
CA CYS A 47 3.87 -14.69 -9.84
C CYS A 47 5.07 -14.74 -10.79
N ASN A 48 5.83 -13.65 -10.98
CA ASN A 48 6.94 -13.58 -11.93
C ASN A 48 8.29 -13.73 -11.20
N PRO A 49 8.99 -14.87 -11.34
CA PRO A 49 10.26 -15.11 -10.66
C PRO A 49 11.41 -14.18 -11.07
N LYS A 50 11.30 -13.62 -12.27
CA LYS A 50 12.29 -12.72 -12.87
C LYS A 50 11.92 -11.26 -12.69
N HIS A 51 10.81 -10.96 -12.02
CA HIS A 51 10.50 -9.59 -11.69
C HIS A 51 11.61 -9.06 -10.79
N PRO A 52 12.16 -7.86 -11.02
CA PRO A 52 13.28 -7.31 -10.23
C PRO A 52 12.98 -7.17 -8.73
N LYS A 53 11.77 -7.51 -8.29
CA LYS A 53 11.33 -7.49 -6.90
C LYS A 53 11.04 -8.91 -6.33
N PHE A 54 11.31 -10.02 -7.04
CA PHE A 54 10.92 -11.39 -6.62
C PHE A 54 12.01 -12.16 -5.83
N PRO A 55 11.68 -13.07 -4.88
CA PRO A 55 10.35 -13.44 -4.36
C PRO A 55 9.82 -12.41 -3.35
N GLY A 56 8.52 -12.10 -3.41
CA GLY A 56 7.92 -11.04 -2.60
C GLY A 56 7.73 -9.69 -3.33
N SER A 57 7.71 -9.72 -4.66
CA SER A 57 7.66 -8.56 -5.56
C SER A 57 6.44 -7.67 -5.42
N CYS A 58 5.33 -8.24 -4.97
CA CYS A 58 4.12 -7.49 -4.73
C CYS A 58 4.02 -7.18 -3.22
N PRO A 59 4.10 -5.91 -2.80
CA PRO A 59 3.91 -5.52 -1.40
C PRO A 59 2.59 -6.02 -0.81
N LYS A 60 1.55 -6.17 -1.65
CA LYS A 60 0.23 -6.72 -1.30
C LYS A 60 0.21 -8.24 -1.11
N GLY A 61 1.23 -8.97 -1.55
CA GLY A 61 1.26 -10.44 -1.49
C GLY A 61 0.63 -11.09 -2.73
N THR A 62 0.07 -12.28 -2.56
CA THR A 62 -0.54 -13.08 -3.65
C THR A 62 -2.06 -12.99 -3.63
N ALA A 63 -2.72 -13.58 -4.63
CA ALA A 63 -4.18 -13.61 -4.68
C ALA A 63 -4.79 -14.52 -3.60
N GLU A 64 -4.07 -15.54 -3.16
CA GLU A 64 -4.46 -16.47 -2.09
C GLU A 64 -4.22 -15.89 -0.71
N LYS A 65 -3.21 -15.01 -0.58
CA LYS A 65 -2.82 -14.37 0.69
C LYS A 65 -2.60 -12.87 0.51
N PRO A 66 -3.65 -12.09 0.17
CA PRO A 66 -3.53 -10.66 0.03
C PRO A 66 -3.44 -9.98 1.39
N LYS A 67 -2.53 -9.02 1.53
CA LYS A 67 -2.43 -8.15 2.71
C LYS A 67 -3.49 -7.07 2.63
N VAL A 68 -4.69 -7.38 3.15
CA VAL A 68 -5.80 -6.43 3.31
C VAL A 68 -6.17 -6.32 4.78
N LEU A 69 -6.74 -5.18 5.18
CA LEU A 69 -7.31 -5.09 6.53
C LEU A 69 -8.55 -5.98 6.62
N SER A 70 -8.68 -6.71 7.72
CA SER A 70 -9.96 -7.31 8.09
C SER A 70 -11.00 -6.22 8.32
N SER A 71 -12.29 -6.55 8.22
CA SER A 71 -13.38 -5.60 8.49
C SER A 71 -13.28 -4.98 9.89
N LYS A 72 -12.83 -5.75 10.88
CA LYS A 72 -12.56 -5.25 12.25
C LYS A 72 -11.44 -4.21 12.24
N ASN A 73 -10.29 -4.54 11.65
CA ASN A 73 -9.14 -3.63 11.63
C ASN A 73 -9.41 -2.38 10.80
N ALA A 74 -10.20 -2.48 9.73
CA ALA A 74 -10.64 -1.34 8.94
C ALA A 74 -11.50 -0.37 9.77
N LYS A 75 -12.46 -0.90 10.56
CA LYS A 75 -13.28 -0.10 11.48
C LYS A 75 -12.43 0.52 12.59
N THR A 76 -11.51 -0.23 13.19
CA THR A 76 -10.59 0.31 14.22
C THR A 76 -9.74 1.44 13.66
N TYR A 77 -9.21 1.30 12.44
CA TYR A 77 -8.44 2.36 11.80
C TYR A 77 -9.30 3.59 11.48
N GLN A 78 -10.53 3.38 11.00
CA GLN A 78 -11.47 4.47 10.75
C GLN A 78 -11.80 5.23 12.04
N HIS A 79 -12.11 4.52 13.12
CA HIS A 79 -12.37 5.12 14.43
C HIS A 79 -11.15 5.91 14.96
N TRP A 80 -9.95 5.36 14.80
CA TRP A 80 -8.71 6.08 15.16
C TRP A 80 -8.56 7.39 14.37
N LYS A 81 -8.84 7.39 13.05
CA LYS A 81 -8.78 8.61 12.24
C LYS A 81 -9.78 9.67 12.72
N GLU A 82 -10.99 9.27 13.06
CA GLU A 82 -12.04 10.16 13.59
C GLU A 82 -11.60 10.79 14.91
N CYS A 83 -11.14 9.98 15.86
CA CYS A 83 -10.63 10.46 17.16
C CYS A 83 -9.42 11.38 16.99
N LYS A 84 -8.49 11.03 16.10
CA LYS A 84 -7.30 11.84 15.82
C LYS A 84 -7.66 13.19 15.21
N ALA A 85 -8.66 13.23 14.32
CA ALA A 85 -9.11 14.46 13.68
C ALA A 85 -9.74 15.45 14.68
N VAL A 86 -10.44 14.96 15.71
CA VAL A 86 -11.02 15.81 16.78
C VAL A 86 -10.08 16.02 17.96
N GLY A 87 -8.96 15.30 18.03
CA GLY A 87 -7.99 15.40 19.13
C GLY A 87 -8.45 14.76 20.44
N GLN A 88 -9.51 13.95 20.41
CA GLN A 88 -10.11 13.33 21.59
C GLN A 88 -10.33 11.84 21.34
N PHE A 89 -9.84 11.03 22.26
CA PHE A 89 -10.09 9.59 22.30
C PHE A 89 -10.98 9.26 23.51
N PRO A 90 -11.87 8.26 23.41
CA PRO A 90 -12.52 7.68 24.57
C PRO A 90 -11.51 7.22 25.62
N ASP A 91 -11.86 7.35 26.91
CA ASP A 91 -11.06 6.79 28.00
C ASP A 91 -11.34 5.29 28.13
N ASP A 92 -10.70 4.51 27.27
CA ASP A 92 -10.82 3.06 27.18
C ASP A 92 -9.45 2.44 26.87
N ASP A 93 -9.05 1.42 27.64
CA ASP A 93 -7.74 0.80 27.54
C ASP A 93 -7.50 0.12 26.18
N ILE A 94 -8.54 -0.49 25.59
CA ILE A 94 -8.47 -1.14 24.28
C ILE A 94 -8.31 -0.07 23.19
N VAL A 95 -9.02 1.04 23.29
CA VAL A 95 -8.87 2.18 22.37
C VAL A 95 -7.46 2.76 22.47
N ARG A 96 -6.95 2.98 23.68
CA ARG A 96 -5.60 3.50 23.93
C ARG A 96 -4.51 2.60 23.34
N GLN A 97 -4.62 1.29 23.59
CA GLN A 97 -3.68 0.31 23.05
C GLN A 97 -3.70 0.28 21.52
N ASN A 98 -4.89 0.20 20.92
CA ASN A 98 -5.01 0.19 19.46
C ASN A 98 -4.52 1.51 18.84
N ALA A 99 -4.80 2.64 19.48
CA ALA A 99 -4.35 3.95 19.01
C ALA A 99 -2.83 4.07 19.01
N ALA A 100 -2.16 3.54 20.04
CA ALA A 100 -0.70 3.50 20.11
C ALA A 100 -0.11 2.67 18.97
N ILE A 101 -0.61 1.45 18.74
CA ILE A 101 -0.16 0.56 17.66
C ILE A 101 -0.37 1.22 16.28
N ILE A 102 -1.52 1.85 16.08
CA ILE A 102 -1.82 2.53 14.82
C ILE A 102 -0.89 3.73 14.61
N GLN A 103 -0.66 4.52 15.66
CA GLN A 103 0.21 5.69 15.60
C GLN A 103 1.66 5.30 15.27
N GLU A 104 2.19 4.24 15.89
CA GLU A 104 3.53 3.71 15.59
C GLU A 104 3.69 3.35 14.10
N ILE A 105 2.67 2.69 13.53
CA ILE A 105 2.68 2.35 12.09
C ILE A 105 2.63 3.61 11.22
N VAL A 106 1.84 4.61 11.60
CA VAL A 106 1.72 5.87 10.85
C VAL A 106 3.03 6.66 10.89
N ASP A 107 3.65 6.76 12.07
CA ASP A 107 4.91 7.48 12.26
C ASP A 107 6.05 6.81 11.49
N SER A 108 6.16 5.49 11.58
CA SER A 108 7.15 4.72 10.79
C SER A 108 6.99 4.92 9.28
N VAL A 109 5.76 5.01 8.77
CA VAL A 109 5.51 5.29 7.35
C VAL A 109 5.87 6.74 7.00
N ALA A 110 5.61 7.69 7.89
CA ALA A 110 6.00 9.09 7.67
C ALA A 110 7.51 9.24 7.60
N GLU A 111 8.26 8.61 8.51
CA GLU A 111 9.73 8.56 8.51
C GLU A 111 10.27 7.94 7.22
N HIS A 112 9.69 6.82 6.77
CA HIS A 112 10.09 6.17 5.51
C HIS A 112 9.96 7.13 4.31
N LYS A 113 8.83 7.84 4.20
CA LYS A 113 8.61 8.80 3.11
C LYS A 113 9.59 9.98 3.17
N GLN A 114 9.95 10.43 4.37
CA GLN A 114 10.93 11.50 4.55
C GLN A 114 12.33 11.04 4.11
N LEU A 115 12.74 9.83 4.47
CA LEU A 115 14.03 9.25 4.06
C LEU A 115 14.11 9.05 2.54
N GLU A 116 13.05 8.54 1.91
CA GLU A 116 12.98 8.41 0.45
C GLU A 116 13.10 9.77 -0.24
N MET A 117 12.36 10.78 0.24
CA MET A 117 12.43 12.13 -0.31
C MET A 117 13.82 12.75 -0.16
N MET A 118 14.45 12.59 1.02
CA MET A 118 15.81 13.06 1.26
C MET A 118 16.82 12.35 0.36
N SER A 119 16.68 11.03 0.17
CA SER A 119 17.52 10.25 -0.73
C SER A 119 17.41 10.73 -2.17
N MET A 120 16.19 10.97 -2.67
CA MET A 120 15.94 11.51 -4.01
C MET A 120 16.60 12.90 -4.20
N MET A 121 16.51 13.78 -3.20
CA MET A 121 17.15 15.11 -3.25
C MET A 121 18.68 15.03 -3.31
N MET A 122 19.28 14.04 -2.64
CA MET A 122 20.73 13.84 -2.63
C MET A 122 21.25 13.23 -3.94
N MET A 123 20.50 12.29 -4.54
CA MET A 123 20.87 11.65 -5.82
C MET A 123 20.64 12.57 -7.03
N GLY A 124 19.66 13.48 -6.97
CA GLY A 124 19.45 14.50 -8.00
C GLY A 124 20.54 15.58 -8.04
N LYS A 125 21.31 15.75 -6.95
CA LYS A 125 22.41 16.73 -6.84
C LYS A 125 23.74 16.24 -7.41
N THR A 126 23.89 14.95 -7.70
CA THR A 126 25.14 14.35 -8.24
C THR A 126 25.16 14.21 -9.77
N MET A 127 24.15 14.73 -10.48
CA MET A 127 24.10 14.76 -11.95
C MET A 127 24.21 16.18 -12.55
N GLY A 128 24.70 17.16 -11.77
CA GLY A 128 24.96 18.53 -12.21
C GLY A 128 26.44 18.78 -12.44
#